data_AF-G9XEM2-F1
#
_entry.id   AF-G9XEM2-F1
#
_cell.length_a   1.000
_cell.length_b   1.000
_cell.length_c   1.000
_cell.angle_alpha   90.00
_cell.angle_beta   90.00
_cell.angle_gamma   90.00
#
_symmetry.space_group_name_H-M   'P 1'
#
loop_
_entity.id
_entity.type
_entity.pdbx_description
1 polymer ?
#
loop_
_entity_poly.entity_id
_entity_poly.type
_entity_poly.pdbx_seq_one_letter_code
_entity_poly.pdbx_strand_id
1 'polypeptide(L)'
;YKCFDYNTNGQKTKTYYFTEKFEKYRKQSQENIQSEEGINERINRSIQAEGVFSKLKEGLGYKRFRHKGKKNIEKEIDMMAIAININTLLNKLKRKETKPTRYEKIAA
;
A
#
# COMPACT_ATOMS: atom_id res chain seq x y z
N TYR A 1 -11.81 -8.74 -16.15
CA TYR A 1 -12.45 -8.92 -17.47
C TYR A 1 -11.41 -9.44 -18.44
N LYS A 2 -11.76 -10.41 -19.27
CA LYS A 2 -10.98 -10.75 -20.48
C LYS A 2 -11.88 -10.47 -21.67
N CYS A 3 -11.39 -9.64 -22.60
CA CYS A 3 -12.00 -9.46 -23.89
C CYS A 3 -11.24 -10.33 -24.89
N PHE A 4 -11.98 -11.12 -25.63
CA PHE A 4 -11.47 -11.81 -26.80
C PHE A 4 -12.13 -11.19 -28.02
N ASP A 5 -11.31 -10.90 -29.03
CA ASP A 5 -11.79 -10.53 -30.34
C ASP A 5 -11.85 -11.81 -31.17
N TYR A 6 -13.07 -12.31 -31.42
CA TYR A 6 -13.28 -13.41 -32.35
C TYR A 6 -13.75 -12.85 -33.68
N ASN A 7 -13.25 -13.43 -34.78
CA ASN A 7 -13.63 -13.06 -36.13
C ASN A 7 -14.27 -14.28 -36.78
N THR A 8 -15.58 -14.43 -36.61
CA THR A 8 -16.34 -15.53 -37.24
C THR A 8 -16.99 -14.96 -38.50
N ASN A 9 -16.61 -15.47 -39.67
CA ASN A 9 -17.17 -15.08 -40.97
C ASN A 9 -17.08 -13.57 -41.31
N GLY A 10 -16.09 -12.84 -40.78
CA GLY A 10 -15.85 -11.43 -41.08
C GLY A 10 -16.66 -10.43 -40.23
N GLN A 11 -17.53 -10.91 -39.33
CA GLN A 11 -18.13 -10.08 -38.29
C GLN A 11 -17.26 -10.12 -37.02
N LYS A 12 -16.81 -8.93 -36.58
CA LYS A 12 -16.12 -8.77 -35.29
C LYS A 12 -17.16 -8.81 -34.17
N THR A 13 -17.17 -9.89 -33.39
CA THR A 13 -17.99 -9.97 -32.17
C THR A 13 -17.09 -9.80 -30.96
N LYS A 14 -17.39 -8.80 -30.11
CA LYS A 14 -16.71 -8.59 -28.83
C LYS A 14 -17.46 -9.35 -27.73
N THR A 15 -16.81 -10.32 -27.11
CA THR A 15 -17.38 -11.05 -25.97
C THR A 15 -16.67 -10.66 -24.68
N TYR A 16 -17.46 -10.28 -23.67
CA TYR A 16 -16.96 -9.94 -22.34
C TYR A 16 -17.12 -11.13 -21.40
N TYR A 17 -16.01 -11.62 -20.85
CA TYR A 17 -16.03 -12.59 -19.76
C TYR A 17 -15.76 -11.89 -18.43
N PHE A 18 -16.67 -12.05 -17.49
CA PHE A 18 -16.50 -11.62 -16.09
C PHE A 18 -16.78 -12.78 -15.14
N THR A 19 -16.13 -12.74 -13.99
CA THR A 19 -16.32 -13.73 -12.93
C THR A 19 -17.26 -13.14 -11.89
N GLU A 20 -18.45 -13.70 -11.72
CA GLU A 20 -19.44 -13.18 -10.76
C GLU A 20 -18.88 -13.07 -9.33
N LYS A 21 -18.10 -14.07 -8.90
CA LYS A 21 -17.43 -14.06 -7.59
C LYS A 21 -16.47 -12.88 -7.45
N PHE A 22 -15.76 -12.53 -8.52
CA PHE A 22 -14.86 -11.38 -8.53
C PHE A 22 -15.64 -10.06 -8.39
N GLU A 23 -16.75 -9.89 -9.12
CA GLU A 23 -17.59 -8.70 -9.01
C GLU A 23 -18.17 -8.53 -7.60
N LYS A 24 -18.61 -9.62 -6.97
CA LYS A 24 -19.09 -9.59 -5.58
C LYS A 24 -18.01 -9.06 -4.63
N TYR A 25 -16.79 -9.61 -4.69
CA TYR A 25 -15.69 -9.12 -3.84
C TYR A 25 -15.24 -7.70 -4.19
N ARG A 26 -15.28 -7.33 -5.47
CA ARG A 26 -14.97 -5.97 -5.89
C ARG A 26 -15.95 -4.96 -5.29
N LYS A 27 -17.25 -5.26 -5.33
CA LYS A 27 -18.28 -4.40 -4.73
C LYS A 27 -18.10 -4.29 -3.22
N GLN A 28 -17.88 -5.42 -2.53
CA GLN A 28 -17.59 -5.42 -1.09
C GLN A 28 -16.33 -4.62 -0.75
N SER A 29 -15.25 -4.78 -1.53
CA SER A 29 -14.03 -4.00 -1.34
C SER A 29 -14.26 -2.51 -1.55
N GLN A 30 -15.10 -2.13 -2.51
CA GLN A 30 -15.44 -0.74 -2.77
C GLN A 30 -16.24 -0.14 -1.61
N GLU A 31 -17.25 -0.85 -1.12
CA GLU A 31 -18.04 -0.47 0.06
C GLU A 31 -17.13 -0.29 1.29
N ASN A 32 -16.22 -1.24 1.53
CA ASN A 32 -15.25 -1.16 2.63
C ASN A 32 -14.30 0.04 2.52
N ILE A 33 -13.87 0.41 1.31
CA ILE A 33 -12.95 1.53 1.07
C ILE A 33 -13.66 2.89 1.17
N GLN A 34 -14.96 2.92 0.85
CA GLN A 34 -15.79 4.12 0.88
C GLN A 34 -16.45 4.36 2.24
N SER A 35 -16.47 3.36 3.13
CA SER A 35 -16.92 3.54 4.50
C SER A 35 -16.04 4.56 5.24
N GLU A 36 -16.57 5.15 6.30
CA GLU A 36 -15.83 6.11 7.13
C GLU A 36 -14.55 5.49 7.70
N GLU A 37 -14.62 4.24 8.18
CA GLU A 37 -13.47 3.47 8.63
C GLU A 37 -12.45 3.28 7.50
N GLY A 38 -12.89 2.88 6.31
CA GLY A 38 -12.02 2.68 5.15
C GLY A 38 -11.31 3.96 4.70
N ILE A 39 -12.00 5.09 4.73
CA ILE A 39 -11.41 6.41 4.45
C ILE A 39 -10.33 6.73 5.49
N ASN A 40 -10.63 6.53 6.78
CA ASN A 40 -9.67 6.77 7.86
C ASN A 40 -8.43 5.87 7.75
N GLU A 41 -8.59 4.60 7.42
CA GLU A 41 -7.47 3.67 7.19
C GLU A 41 -6.63 4.06 5.98
N ARG A 42 -7.26 4.52 4.89
CA ARG A 42 -6.54 5.01 3.71
C ARG A 42 -5.70 6.24 4.01
N ILE A 43 -6.24 7.19 4.77
CA ILE A 43 -5.51 8.38 5.21
C ILE A 43 -4.33 7.96 6.09
N ASN A 44 -4.57 7.10 7.08
CA ASN A 44 -3.53 6.58 7.97
C ASN A 44 -2.40 5.89 7.21
N ARG A 45 -2.73 5.02 6.24
CA ARG A 45 -1.75 4.36 5.39
C ARG A 45 -0.91 5.36 4.60
N SER A 46 -1.53 6.41 4.05
CA SER A 46 -0.81 7.46 3.30
C SER A 46 0.16 8.21 4.21
N ILE A 47 -0.29 8.61 5.40
CA ILE A 47 0.52 9.32 6.39
C ILE A 47 1.71 8.47 6.84
N GLN A 48 1.48 7.19 7.14
CA GLN A 48 2.56 6.27 7.54
C GLN A 48 3.58 6.07 6.42
N ALA A 49 3.12 5.86 5.17
CA ALA A 49 4.01 5.69 4.03
C ALA A 49 4.88 6.93 3.80
N GLU A 50 4.27 8.11 3.78
CA GLU A 50 4.97 9.38 3.60
C GLU A 50 5.96 9.65 4.74
N GLY A 51 5.57 9.40 5.99
CA GLY A 51 6.44 9.55 7.16
C GLY A 51 7.70 8.68 7.06
N VAL A 52 7.56 7.43 6.60
CA VAL A 52 8.71 6.53 6.37
C VAL A 52 9.61 7.07 5.25
N PHE A 53 9.04 7.51 4.12
CA PHE A 53 9.84 8.07 3.02
C PHE A 53 10.57 9.36 3.41
N SER A 54 9.92 10.24 4.16
CA SER A 54 10.53 11.46 4.70
C SER A 54 11.72 11.11 5.62
N LYS A 55 11.52 10.14 6.52
CA LYS A 55 12.59 9.66 7.41
C LYS A 55 13.76 9.06 6.63
N LEU A 56 13.50 8.32 5.56
CA LEU A 56 14.55 7.75 4.71
C LEU A 56 15.36 8.84 3.99
N LYS A 57 14.67 9.74 3.31
CA LYS A 57 15.31 10.73 2.43
C LYS A 57 16.06 11.79 3.24
N GLU A 58 15.33 12.65 3.93
CA GLU A 58 15.92 13.77 4.67
C GLU A 58 16.47 13.28 6.01
N GLY A 59 15.74 12.41 6.70
CA GLY A 59 16.12 11.98 8.05
C GLY A 59 17.34 11.06 8.13
N LEU A 60 17.65 10.28 7.08
CA LEU A 60 18.81 9.39 7.02
C LEU A 60 19.75 9.74 5.84
N GLY A 61 19.43 10.77 5.06
CA GLY A 61 20.23 11.16 3.88
C GLY A 61 20.22 10.11 2.77
N TYR A 62 19.22 9.23 2.72
CA TYR A 62 19.16 8.15 1.73
C TYR A 62 18.67 8.69 0.38
N LYS A 63 19.62 8.99 -0.51
CA LYS A 63 19.34 9.62 -1.82
C LYS A 63 19.09 8.62 -2.95
N ARG A 64 19.71 7.44 -2.90
CA ARG A 64 19.63 6.41 -3.95
C ARG A 64 20.02 5.03 -3.43
N PHE A 65 19.55 3.99 -4.12
CA PHE A 65 19.99 2.61 -3.90
C PHE A 65 21.49 2.48 -4.10
N ARG A 66 22.14 1.77 -3.18
CA ARG A 66 23.58 1.49 -3.26
C ARG A 66 23.84 0.24 -4.10
N HIS A 67 22.93 -0.73 -4.08
CA HIS A 67 23.04 -1.94 -4.87
C HIS A 67 22.37 -1.80 -6.24
N LYS A 68 22.82 -2.64 -7.18
CA LYS A 68 22.23 -2.75 -8.52
C LYS A 68 21.56 -4.11 -8.70
N GLY A 69 20.55 -4.13 -9.57
CA GLY A 69 19.75 -5.32 -9.87
C GLY A 69 18.60 -5.52 -8.89
N LYS A 70 17.45 -5.92 -9.43
CA LYS A 70 16.17 -6.04 -8.70
C LYS A 70 16.30 -6.80 -7.38
N LYS A 71 16.90 -7.99 -7.41
CA LYS A 71 17.06 -8.87 -6.24
C LYS A 71 17.84 -8.21 -5.09
N ASN A 72 18.86 -7.40 -5.39
CA ASN A 72 19.65 -6.75 -4.35
C ASN A 72 18.93 -5.52 -3.81
N ILE A 73 18.23 -4.79 -4.68
CA ILE A 73 17.41 -3.64 -4.29
C ILE A 73 16.27 -4.08 -3.37
N GLU A 74 15.60 -5.20 -3.67
CA GLU A 74 14.56 -5.78 -2.81
C GLU A 74 15.10 -6.05 -1.40
N LYS A 75 16.25 -6.74 -1.30
CA LYS A 75 16.90 -7.01 -0.01
C LYS A 75 17.30 -5.74 0.75
N GLU A 76 17.79 -4.72 0.03
CA GLU A 76 18.16 -3.44 0.62
C GLU A 76 16.94 -2.75 1.24
N ILE A 77 15.81 -2.75 0.52
CA ILE A 77 14.53 -2.22 1.01
C ILE A 77 14.03 -3.02 2.22
N ASP A 78 14.07 -4.35 2.17
CA ASP A 78 13.61 -5.22 3.25
C ASP A 78 14.40 -4.96 4.55
N MET A 79 15.73 -4.94 4.47
CA MET A 79 16.58 -4.64 5.62
C MET A 79 16.32 -3.24 6.17
N MET A 80 16.13 -2.26 5.28
CA MET A 80 15.85 -0.89 5.65
C MET A 80 14.50 -0.74 6.36
N ALA A 81 13.46 -1.43 5.88
CA ALA A 81 12.15 -1.48 6.53
C ALA A 81 12.23 -2.07 7.94
N ILE A 82 12.97 -3.19 8.11
CA ILE A 82 13.19 -3.80 9.42
C ILE A 82 13.91 -2.83 10.36
N ALA A 83 14.99 -2.17 9.90
CA ALA A 83 15.76 -1.23 10.70
C ALA A 83 14.90 -0.03 11.16
N ILE A 84 14.07 0.54 10.28
CA ILE A 84 13.16 1.64 10.63
C ILE A 84 12.12 1.18 11.66
N ASN A 85 11.55 -0.01 11.49
CA ASN A 85 10.55 -0.55 12.41
C ASN A 85 11.14 -0.80 13.80
N ILE A 86 12.35 -1.37 13.88
CA ILE A 86 13.08 -1.56 15.14
C ILE A 86 13.35 -0.21 15.81
N ASN A 87 13.87 0.77 15.07
CA ASN A 87 14.12 2.10 15.63
C ASN A 87 12.84 2.76 16.15
N THR A 88 11.75 2.65 15.40
CA THR A 88 10.43 3.16 15.81
C THR A 88 9.95 2.49 17.10
N LEU A 89 10.06 1.15 17.18
CA LEU A 89 9.69 0.39 18.36
C LEU A 89 10.53 0.77 19.58
N LEU A 90 11.86 0.85 19.44
CA LEU A 90 12.76 1.25 20.53
C LEU A 90 12.44 2.65 21.05
N ASN A 91 12.14 3.60 20.17
CA ASN A 91 11.76 4.96 20.57
C ASN A 91 10.41 4.98 21.32
N LYS A 92 9.44 4.16 20.89
CA LYS A 92 8.17 3.99 21.63
C LYS A 92 8.39 3.39 23.02
N LEU A 93 9.20 2.35 23.13
CA LEU A 93 9.54 1.72 24.41
C LEU A 93 10.20 2.71 25.37
N LYS A 94 11.14 3.54 24.88
CA LYS A 94 11.77 4.61 25.67
C LYS A 94 10.74 5.63 26.20
N ARG A 95 9.72 5.93 25.41
CA ARG A 95 8.60 6.83 25.77
C ARG A 95 7.52 6.13 26.60
N LYS A 96 7.64 4.82 26.87
CA LYS A 96 6.62 3.96 27.49
C LYS A 96 5.28 3.99 26.74
N GLU A 97 5.32 4.19 25.43
CA GLU A 97 4.16 4.19 24.55
C GLU A 97 3.93 2.79 23.97
N THR A 98 2.72 2.26 24.14
CA THR A 98 2.33 0.94 23.63
C THR A 98 1.34 1.01 22.48
N LYS A 99 0.79 2.19 22.18
CA LYS A 99 -0.22 2.39 21.15
C LYS A 99 0.37 2.30 19.73
N PRO A 100 -0.37 1.75 18.76
CA PRO A 100 -0.02 1.84 17.34
C PRO A 100 0.12 3.30 16.90
N THR A 101 0.99 3.55 15.90
CA THR A 101 1.09 4.90 15.33
C THR A 101 -0.10 5.12 14.41
N ARG A 102 -1.13 5.79 14.91
CA ARG A 102 -2.35 6.09 14.17
C ARG A 102 -2.66 7.58 14.31
N TYR A 103 -2.96 8.21 13.19
CA TYR A 103 -3.56 9.53 13.18
C TYR A 103 -5.03 9.38 13.56
N GLU A 104 -5.41 10.06 14.63
CA GLU A 104 -6.79 10.23 15.07
C GLU A 104 -7.22 11.64 14.66
N LYS A 105 -8.34 11.72 13.93
CA LYS A 105 -8.95 13.01 13.60
C LYS A 105 -9.46 13.59 14.92
N ILE A 106 -8.96 14.77 15.30
CA ILE A 106 -9.50 15.47 16.46
C ILE A 106 -10.94 15.84 16.12
N ALA A 107 -11.90 15.39 16.93
CA ALA A 107 -13.29 15.82 16.81
C ALA A 107 -13.34 17.34 17.02
N ALA A 108 -13.92 18.06 16.06
CA ALA A 108 -14.12 19.50 16.14
C ALA A 108 -15.10 19.88 17.26
#